data_AF-A0A512DZC1-F1
#
_entry.id   AF-A0A512DZC1-F1
#
_cell.length_a   1.000
_cell.length_b   1.000
_cell.length_c   1.000
_cell.angle_alpha   90.00
_cell.angle_beta   90.00
_cell.angle_gamma   90.00
#
_symmetry.space_group_name_H-M   'P 1'
#
loop_
_entity.id
_entity.type
_entity.pdbx_description
1 polymer ?
#
loop_
_entity_poly.entity_id
_entity_poly.type
_entity_poly.pdbx_seq_one_letter_code
_entity_poly.pdbx_strand_id
1 'polypeptide(L)'
;MVGISPGAIFPDVSAPEKLSLSGLSRGDLEALTERLLAENAALKQAIANLRAEIAALKGVKGRPAIQPSGMERKTEPKPEGSDNRRGKKRRKTERLVIHEDRIIKADVPTGSRFKGYEDFVVQDLELRPHVVRIRRERWQTPDGRTVTAPMPTGITGHFGPELRRFVLLQYHQGQVTMPQLVTQLRAFGIHISKRQVVRLLNAGNGAFVDEARAVLLAGLETAKTARAATGTL
;
A
#
# COMPACT_ATOMS: atom_id res chain seq x y z
N MET A 1 -28.00 -10.53 -4.78
CA MET A 1 -26.83 -11.25 -4.25
C MET A 1 -26.53 -12.37 -5.23
N VAL A 2 -25.75 -12.09 -6.27
CA VAL A 2 -25.35 -13.09 -7.27
C VAL A 2 -23.89 -13.43 -6.96
N GLY A 3 -23.67 -14.65 -6.49
CA GLY A 3 -22.35 -15.15 -6.11
C GLY A 3 -21.44 -15.21 -7.33
N ILE A 4 -20.25 -14.61 -7.19
CA ILE A 4 -19.16 -14.80 -8.14
C ILE A 4 -18.45 -16.09 -7.71
N SER A 5 -18.74 -17.19 -8.38
CA SER A 5 -17.95 -18.42 -8.29
C SER A 5 -16.58 -18.18 -8.91
N PRO A 6 -15.46 -18.43 -8.21
CA PRO A 6 -14.12 -18.30 -8.77
C PRO A 6 -13.76 -19.60 -9.48
N GLY A 7 -13.95 -19.67 -10.79
CA GLY A 7 -13.46 -20.80 -11.57
C GLY A 7 -14.16 -20.98 -12.90
N ALA A 8 -13.74 -20.23 -13.92
CA ALA A 8 -13.84 -20.61 -15.34
C ALA A 8 -13.37 -19.44 -16.23
N ILE A 9 -12.08 -19.10 -16.25
CA ILE A 9 -11.52 -18.24 -17.32
C ILE A 9 -10.14 -18.75 -17.71
N PHE A 10 -10.06 -19.99 -18.14
CA PHE A 10 -9.06 -20.41 -19.13
C PHE A 10 -9.79 -21.37 -20.07
N PRO A 11 -9.92 -21.05 -21.37
CA PRO A 11 -10.42 -22.02 -22.32
C PRO A 11 -9.41 -23.18 -22.35
N ASP A 12 -9.92 -24.39 -22.33
CA ASP A 12 -9.17 -25.62 -22.55
C ASP A 12 -8.41 -25.50 -23.89
N VAL A 13 -7.09 -25.30 -23.81
CA VAL A 13 -6.24 -25.28 -25.00
C VAL A 13 -5.91 -26.73 -25.32
N SER A 14 -6.85 -27.38 -26.03
CA SER A 14 -6.64 -28.69 -26.62
C SER A 14 -5.33 -28.68 -27.41
N ALA A 15 -4.42 -29.59 -27.05
CA ALA A 15 -3.14 -29.73 -27.73
C ALA A 15 -3.38 -30.03 -29.23
N PRO A 16 -2.61 -29.42 -30.15
CA PRO A 16 -2.83 -29.67 -31.57
C PRO A 16 -2.58 -31.16 -31.86
N GLU A 17 -3.59 -31.82 -32.44
CA GLU A 17 -3.42 -33.15 -33.02
C GLU A 17 -2.19 -33.16 -33.92
N LYS A 18 -1.27 -34.09 -33.66
CA LYS A 18 -0.04 -34.23 -34.46
C LYS A 18 -0.41 -34.73 -35.86
N LEU A 19 -0.67 -33.82 -36.78
CA LEU A 19 -0.79 -34.11 -38.20
C LEU A 19 0.56 -34.66 -38.69
N SER A 20 0.61 -35.93 -39.04
CA SER A 20 1.81 -36.58 -39.59
C SER A 20 2.06 -36.09 -41.01
N LEU A 21 2.97 -35.12 -41.16
CA LEU A 21 3.31 -34.46 -42.44
C LEU A 21 3.99 -35.39 -43.46
N SER A 22 4.47 -36.55 -43.03
CA SER A 22 5.27 -37.49 -43.83
C SER A 22 4.50 -38.25 -44.91
N GLY A 23 3.17 -38.15 -44.95
CA GLY A 23 2.32 -38.82 -45.94
C GLY A 23 1.59 -37.89 -46.92
N LEU A 24 1.82 -36.57 -46.84
CA LEU A 24 1.12 -35.59 -47.67
C LEU A 24 1.82 -35.38 -49.01
N SER A 25 1.03 -35.17 -50.07
CA SER A 25 1.58 -34.79 -51.37
C SER A 25 2.19 -33.38 -51.30
N ARG A 26 3.08 -33.05 -52.25
CA ARG A 26 3.68 -31.72 -52.33
C ARG A 26 2.63 -30.60 -52.44
N GLY A 27 1.56 -30.84 -53.20
CA GLY A 27 0.46 -29.87 -53.35
C GLY A 27 -0.33 -29.67 -52.05
N ASP A 28 -0.54 -30.73 -51.28
CA ASP A 28 -1.24 -30.64 -49.99
C ASP A 28 -0.38 -29.91 -48.94
N LEU A 29 0.95 -30.10 -48.99
CA LEU A 29 1.89 -29.37 -48.14
C LEU A 29 1.93 -27.88 -48.49
N GLU A 30 1.91 -27.53 -49.78
CA GLU A 30 1.87 -26.14 -50.24
C GLU A 30 0.56 -25.46 -49.78
N ALA A 31 -0.59 -26.10 -49.98
CA ALA A 31 -1.89 -25.58 -49.53
C ALA A 31 -2.00 -25.45 -48.00
N LEU A 32 -1.48 -26.41 -47.24
CA LEU A 32 -1.43 -26.34 -45.78
C LEU A 32 -0.53 -25.20 -45.31
N THR A 33 0.60 -24.98 -45.98
CA THR A 33 1.54 -23.91 -45.65
C THR A 33 0.91 -22.54 -45.90
N GLU A 34 0.23 -22.35 -47.03
CA GLU A 34 -0.49 -21.10 -47.32
C GLU A 34 -1.57 -20.81 -46.27
N ARG A 35 -2.36 -21.82 -45.91
CA ARG A 35 -3.40 -21.69 -44.88
C ARG A 35 -2.80 -21.32 -43.52
N LEU A 36 -1.74 -22.01 -43.10
CA LEU A 36 -1.08 -21.75 -41.83
C LEU A 36 -0.44 -20.35 -41.81
N LEU A 37 0.13 -19.89 -42.92
CA LEU A 37 0.67 -18.53 -43.03
C LEU A 37 -0.43 -17.47 -42.92
N ALA A 38 -1.59 -17.70 -43.55
CA ALA A 38 -2.75 -16.81 -43.44
C ALA A 38 -3.30 -16.76 -42.00
N GLU A 39 -3.47 -17.91 -41.35
CA GLU A 39 -3.90 -18.00 -39.95
C GLU A 39 -2.88 -17.34 -39.00
N ASN A 40 -1.58 -17.54 -39.23
CA ASN A 40 -0.52 -16.92 -38.42
C ASN A 40 -0.51 -15.39 -38.58
N ALA A 41 -0.73 -14.88 -39.79
CA ALA A 41 -0.87 -13.45 -40.04
C ALA A 41 -2.09 -12.85 -39.32
N ALA A 42 -3.25 -13.52 -39.39
CA ALA A 42 -4.46 -13.10 -38.71
C ALA A 42 -4.29 -13.10 -37.17
N LEU A 43 -3.66 -14.13 -36.61
CA LEU A 43 -3.37 -14.22 -35.17
C LEU A 43 -2.39 -13.13 -34.72
N LYS A 44 -1.34 -12.86 -35.50
CA LYS A 44 -0.40 -11.75 -35.21
C LYS A 44 -1.11 -10.40 -35.18
N GLN A 45 -2.03 -10.17 -36.11
CA GLN A 45 -2.83 -8.94 -36.14
C GLN A 45 -3.76 -8.84 -34.92
N ALA A 46 -4.44 -9.92 -34.56
CA ALA A 46 -5.29 -9.97 -33.36
C ALA A 46 -4.49 -9.71 -32.08
N ILE A 47 -3.30 -10.31 -31.95
CA ILE A 47 -2.40 -10.08 -30.81
C ILE A 47 -1.94 -8.61 -30.77
N ALA A 48 -1.63 -8.00 -31.91
CA ALA A 48 -1.25 -6.60 -31.98
C ALA A 48 -2.38 -5.67 -31.49
N ASN A 49 -3.61 -5.92 -31.96
CA ASN A 49 -4.79 -5.17 -31.56
C ASN A 49 -5.09 -5.32 -30.06
N LEU A 50 -5.07 -6.55 -29.53
CA LEU A 50 -5.28 -6.82 -28.11
C LEU A 50 -4.20 -6.16 -27.24
N ARG A 51 -2.95 -6.14 -27.69
CA ARG A 51 -1.86 -5.45 -26.99
C ARG A 51 -2.04 -3.93 -26.99
N ALA A 52 -2.53 -3.36 -28.10
CA ALA A 52 -2.87 -1.93 -28.17
C ALA A 52 -4.02 -1.58 -27.22
N GLU A 53 -5.07 -2.41 -27.19
CA GLU A 53 -6.22 -2.24 -26.30
C GLU A 53 -5.80 -2.35 -24.82
N ILE A 54 -4.98 -3.35 -24.46
CA ILE A 54 -4.43 -3.49 -23.11
C ILE A 54 -3.57 -2.27 -22.73
N ALA A 55 -2.79 -1.71 -23.68
CA ALA A 55 -1.97 -0.54 -23.42
C ALA A 55 -2.81 0.73 -23.20
N ALA A 56 -3.90 0.90 -23.97
CA ALA A 56 -4.86 1.98 -23.79
C ALA A 56 -5.57 1.88 -22.43
N LEU A 57 -6.07 0.69 -22.09
CA LEU A 57 -6.78 0.43 -20.82
C LEU A 57 -5.88 0.56 -19.59
N LYS A 58 -4.59 0.19 -19.70
CA LYS A 58 -3.65 0.27 -18.58
C LYS A 58 -3.00 1.64 -18.40
N GLY A 59 -3.21 2.60 -19.32
CA GLY A 59 -2.69 3.98 -19.20
C GLY A 59 -1.16 4.08 -19.11
N VAL A 60 -0.42 3.02 -19.46
CA VAL A 60 1.04 3.00 -19.37
C VAL A 60 1.62 3.41 -20.71
N LYS A 61 2.20 4.62 -20.79
CA LYS A 61 3.06 5.03 -21.92
C LYS A 61 4.12 3.94 -22.15
N GLY A 62 4.28 3.56 -23.42
CA GLY A 62 4.96 2.35 -23.87
C GLY A 62 6.37 2.06 -23.32
N ARG A 63 6.81 0.83 -23.62
CA ARG A 63 8.09 0.25 -23.21
C ARG A 63 9.28 1.18 -23.57
N PRO A 64 10.13 1.57 -22.62
CA PRO A 64 11.31 2.37 -22.94
C PRO A 64 12.24 1.60 -23.88
N ALA A 65 12.66 2.26 -24.97
CA ALA A 65 13.67 1.74 -25.88
C ALA A 65 15.03 1.73 -25.15
N ILE A 66 15.48 0.54 -24.76
CA ILE A 66 16.81 0.35 -24.18
C ILE A 66 17.78 0.25 -25.36
N GLN A 67 18.65 1.25 -25.51
CA GLN A 67 19.77 1.18 -26.45
C GLN A 67 20.83 0.18 -25.95
N PRO A 68 21.58 -0.48 -26.86
CA PRO A 68 22.63 -1.41 -26.48
C PRO A 68 23.74 -0.72 -25.67
N SER A 69 24.16 -1.40 -24.60
CA SER A 69 25.13 -0.93 -23.61
C SER A 69 26.53 -0.76 -24.19
N GLY A 70 27.08 0.46 -24.16
CA GLY A 70 28.49 0.73 -24.38
C GLY A 70 29.33 0.31 -23.16
N MET A 71 29.63 -0.98 -23.05
CA MET A 71 30.39 -1.56 -21.94
C MET A 71 31.91 -1.57 -22.13
N GLU A 72 32.45 -0.95 -23.18
CA GLU A 72 33.88 -1.02 -23.53
C GLU A 72 34.71 0.25 -23.21
N ARG A 73 34.12 1.31 -22.65
CA ARG A 73 34.86 2.56 -22.32
C ARG A 73 35.05 2.82 -20.82
N LYS A 74 35.27 1.76 -20.03
CA LYS A 74 35.59 1.89 -18.59
C LYS A 74 36.86 1.15 -18.18
N THR A 75 37.82 1.04 -19.10
CA THR A 75 39.15 0.49 -18.80
C THR A 75 40.20 1.60 -18.76
N GLU A 76 39.92 2.72 -18.10
CA GLU A 76 40.94 3.70 -17.71
C GLU A 76 40.60 4.29 -16.33
N PRO A 77 41.57 4.43 -15.42
CA PRO A 77 41.35 5.04 -14.11
C PRO A 77 41.22 6.55 -14.28
N LYS A 78 40.10 7.12 -13.82
CA LYS A 78 39.87 8.57 -13.87
C LYS A 78 40.43 9.24 -12.59
N PRO A 79 41.13 10.39 -12.70
CA PRO A 79 41.70 11.07 -11.55
C PRO A 79 40.63 11.63 -10.61
N GLU A 80 40.98 11.71 -9.34
CA GLU A 80 40.17 12.33 -8.29
C GLU A 80 39.88 13.80 -8.60
N GLY A 81 38.62 14.20 -8.44
CA GLY A 81 38.24 15.62 -8.48
C GLY A 81 37.15 15.96 -9.49
N SER A 82 35.89 15.74 -9.11
CA SER A 82 34.85 16.76 -9.21
C SER A 82 33.61 16.20 -8.51
N ASP A 83 33.37 16.66 -7.30
CA ASP A 83 32.19 16.35 -6.51
C ASP A 83 30.95 16.96 -7.17
N ASN A 84 30.44 16.24 -8.18
CA ASN A 84 29.16 16.54 -8.79
C ASN A 84 28.11 16.00 -7.82
N ARG A 85 27.82 16.74 -6.73
CA ARG A 85 26.74 16.46 -5.78
C ARG A 85 25.39 16.63 -6.47
N ARG A 86 25.10 15.73 -7.39
CA ARG A 86 23.74 15.39 -7.78
C ARG A 86 23.16 14.71 -6.54
N GLY A 87 22.45 15.50 -5.72
CA GLY A 87 21.93 15.08 -4.42
C GLY A 87 21.43 13.65 -4.48
N LYS A 88 22.12 12.74 -3.79
CA LYS A 88 21.78 11.32 -3.75
C LYS A 88 20.34 11.24 -3.25
N LYS A 89 19.41 10.94 -4.15
CA LYS A 89 17.99 10.86 -3.85
C LYS A 89 17.84 9.80 -2.77
N ARG A 90 17.72 10.22 -1.51
CA ARG A 90 17.56 9.31 -0.35
C ARG A 90 16.46 8.32 -0.70
N ARG A 91 16.73 7.03 -0.53
CA ARG A 91 15.72 6.01 -0.83
C ARG A 91 14.52 6.30 0.08
N LYS A 92 13.30 6.29 -0.47
CA LYS A 92 12.09 6.65 0.27
C LYS A 92 11.92 5.85 1.57
N THR A 93 12.47 4.63 1.60
CA THR A 93 12.47 3.70 2.74
C THR A 93 13.44 4.08 3.86
N GLU A 94 14.50 4.86 3.59
CA GLU A 94 15.49 5.27 4.62
C GLU A 94 14.90 6.18 5.71
N ARG A 95 13.69 6.71 5.50
CA ARG A 95 12.97 7.56 6.46
C ARG A 95 11.87 6.83 7.22
N LEU A 96 11.61 5.57 6.90
CA LEU A 96 10.54 4.80 7.54
C LEU A 96 11.07 4.21 8.84
N VAL A 97 10.23 4.22 9.88
CA VAL A 97 10.47 3.47 11.11
C VAL A 97 10.04 2.03 10.84
N ILE A 98 10.97 1.08 11.01
CA ILE A 98 10.64 -0.35 10.93
C ILE A 98 9.99 -0.76 12.26
N HIS A 99 8.73 -1.18 12.19
CA HIS A 99 7.95 -1.60 13.35
C HIS A 99 8.09 -3.10 13.65
N GLU A 100 8.46 -3.90 12.65
CA GLU A 100 8.60 -5.35 12.74
C GLU A 100 9.64 -5.84 11.72
N ASP A 101 10.57 -6.70 12.16
CA ASP A 101 11.48 -7.43 11.28
C ASP A 101 11.02 -8.89 11.12
N ARG A 102 10.83 -9.32 9.87
CA ARG A 102 10.44 -10.70 9.54
C ARG A 102 11.51 -11.37 8.70
N ILE A 103 12.20 -12.35 9.30
CA ILE A 103 13.20 -13.15 8.60
C ILE A 103 12.53 -14.34 7.94
N ILE A 104 12.60 -14.40 6.61
CA ILE A 104 12.14 -15.54 5.82
C ILE A 104 13.33 -16.47 5.60
N LYS A 105 13.22 -17.72 6.03
CA LYS A 105 14.23 -18.75 5.78
C LYS A 105 14.05 -19.31 4.38
N ALA A 106 15.14 -19.44 3.64
CA ALA A 106 15.16 -20.14 2.37
C ALA A 106 15.52 -21.61 2.59
N ASP A 107 14.84 -22.52 1.89
CA ASP A 107 15.27 -23.91 1.79
C ASP A 107 16.50 -23.98 0.87
N VAL A 108 17.66 -24.20 1.47
CA VAL A 108 18.96 -24.17 0.77
C VAL A 108 19.57 -25.56 0.64
N PRO A 109 20.15 -25.92 -0.53
CA PRO A 109 20.85 -27.19 -0.70
C PRO A 109 22.03 -27.36 0.25
N THR A 110 22.33 -28.61 0.62
CA THR A 110 23.49 -28.95 1.46
C THR A 110 24.80 -28.43 0.85
N GLY A 111 25.66 -27.84 1.68
CA GLY A 111 26.91 -27.20 1.23
C GLY A 111 26.76 -25.71 0.86
N SER A 112 25.53 -25.17 0.88
CA SER A 112 25.31 -23.73 0.71
C SER A 112 25.88 -22.95 1.90
N ARG A 113 26.48 -21.79 1.61
CA ARG A 113 26.91 -20.83 2.64
C ARG A 113 25.94 -19.67 2.75
N PHE A 114 25.74 -19.18 3.97
CA PHE A 114 24.97 -17.97 4.20
C PHE A 114 25.71 -16.74 3.64
N LYS A 115 25.03 -15.92 2.83
CA LYS A 115 25.59 -14.71 2.20
C LYS A 115 25.16 -13.41 2.90
N GLY A 116 24.08 -13.44 3.67
CA GLY A 116 23.43 -12.27 4.26
C GLY A 116 21.94 -12.24 3.97
N TYR A 117 21.28 -11.18 4.43
CA TYR A 117 19.86 -10.92 4.14
C TYR A 117 19.71 -9.98 2.94
N GLU A 118 18.63 -10.16 2.19
CA GLU A 118 18.16 -9.19 1.19
C GLU A 118 16.89 -8.54 1.73
N ASP A 119 16.99 -7.26 2.07
CA ASP A 119 15.90 -6.54 2.75
C ASP A 119 14.83 -6.10 1.75
N PHE A 120 13.57 -6.41 2.07
CA PHE A 120 12.39 -5.91 1.36
C PHE A 120 11.42 -5.28 2.35
N VAL A 121 11.20 -3.97 2.20
CA VAL A 121 10.35 -3.20 3.13
C VAL A 121 8.94 -3.05 2.57
N VAL A 122 7.94 -3.51 3.34
CA VAL A 122 6.51 -3.33 3.05
C VAL A 122 5.95 -2.27 4.00
N GLN A 123 5.20 -1.31 3.45
CA GLN A 123 4.43 -0.35 4.24
C GLN A 123 2.96 -0.73 4.15
N ASP A 124 2.35 -1.05 5.29
CA ASP A 124 0.96 -1.50 5.38
C ASP A 124 0.14 -0.63 6.38
N LEU A 125 -1.18 -0.80 6.38
CA LEU A 125 -2.13 -0.10 7.24
C LEU A 125 -2.92 -1.11 8.09
N GLU A 126 -2.66 -1.16 9.39
CA GLU A 126 -3.39 -2.02 10.33
C GLU A 126 -4.61 -1.27 10.92
N LEU A 127 -5.82 -1.64 10.47
CA LEU A 127 -7.07 -1.15 11.04
C LEU A 127 -7.76 -2.26 11.82
N ARG A 128 -7.72 -2.16 13.15
CA ARG A 128 -8.41 -3.11 14.04
C ARG A 128 -8.94 -2.42 15.31
N PRO A 129 -9.99 -2.97 15.94
CA PRO A 129 -10.44 -2.50 17.22
C PRO A 129 -9.42 -2.90 18.30
N HIS A 130 -8.97 -1.94 19.11
CA HIS A 130 -8.12 -2.20 20.28
C HIS A 130 -8.92 -1.97 21.56
N VAL A 131 -9.37 -3.06 22.20
CA VAL A 131 -10.25 -3.02 23.36
C VAL A 131 -9.48 -3.36 24.64
N VAL A 132 -9.43 -2.40 25.58
CA VAL A 132 -8.76 -2.56 26.87
C VAL A 132 -9.80 -2.64 27.99
N ARG A 133 -9.77 -3.70 28.79
CA ARG A 133 -10.60 -3.82 30.00
C ARG A 133 -9.88 -3.20 31.19
N ILE A 134 -10.36 -2.04 31.64
CA ILE A 134 -9.87 -1.38 32.85
C ILE A 134 -10.63 -1.94 34.06
N ARG A 135 -9.94 -2.68 34.93
CA ARG A 135 -10.49 -3.17 36.20
C ARG A 135 -10.04 -2.22 37.30
N ARG A 136 -11.00 -1.56 37.95
CA ARG A 136 -10.76 -0.67 39.08
C ARG A 136 -11.08 -1.44 40.34
N GLU A 137 -10.15 -1.41 41.30
CA GLU A 137 -10.40 -1.99 42.60
C GLU A 137 -11.56 -1.26 43.28
N ARG A 138 -12.37 -2.04 44.00
CA ARG A 138 -13.49 -1.55 44.79
C ARG A 138 -13.46 -2.25 46.14
N TRP A 139 -13.22 -1.48 47.18
CA TRP A 139 -13.08 -1.93 48.55
C TRP A 139 -14.29 -1.45 49.37
N GLN A 140 -14.70 -2.26 50.33
CA GLN A 140 -15.61 -1.82 51.38
C GLN A 140 -14.79 -1.55 52.63
N THR A 141 -14.96 -0.36 53.21
CA THR A 141 -14.30 0.02 54.45
C THR A 141 -15.04 -0.60 55.65
N PRO A 142 -14.40 -0.74 56.82
CA PRO A 142 -15.05 -1.31 58.02
C PRO A 142 -16.31 -0.55 58.48
N ASP A 143 -16.42 0.74 58.17
CA ASP A 143 -17.60 1.59 58.41
C ASP A 143 -18.67 1.49 57.29
N GLY A 144 -18.51 0.56 56.35
CA GLY A 144 -19.49 0.25 55.31
C GLY A 144 -19.42 1.11 54.04
N ARG A 145 -18.49 2.09 53.96
CA ARG A 145 -18.32 2.93 52.76
C ARG A 145 -17.63 2.17 51.65
N THR A 146 -17.88 2.56 50.40
CA THR A 146 -17.20 1.99 49.23
C THR A 146 -16.10 2.93 48.77
N VAL A 147 -14.86 2.43 48.68
CA VAL A 147 -13.72 3.11 48.05
C VAL A 147 -13.45 2.45 46.71
N THR A 148 -13.52 3.21 45.62
CA THR A 148 -13.19 2.71 44.27
C THR A 148 -11.96 3.44 43.75
N ALA A 149 -10.97 2.71 43.25
CA ALA A 149 -9.78 3.29 42.63
C ALA A 149 -10.19 4.32 41.57
N PRO A 150 -9.57 5.50 41.43
CA PRO A 150 -9.98 6.52 40.47
C PRO A 150 -9.83 6.03 39.02
N MET A 151 -10.48 6.73 38.08
CA MET A 151 -10.28 6.47 36.65
C MET A 151 -8.91 7.04 36.23
N PRO A 152 -8.14 6.35 35.36
CA PRO A 152 -6.92 6.93 34.81
C PRO A 152 -7.20 8.27 34.12
N THR A 153 -6.28 9.23 34.29
CA THR A 153 -6.36 10.55 33.66
C THR A 153 -6.43 10.42 32.14
N GLY A 154 -7.33 11.18 31.51
CA GLY A 154 -7.49 11.20 30.05
C GLY A 154 -8.48 10.17 29.49
N ILE A 155 -9.08 9.32 30.33
CA ILE A 155 -10.12 8.38 29.88
C ILE A 155 -11.50 8.89 30.25
N THR A 156 -12.18 9.46 29.26
CA THR A 156 -13.55 9.97 29.40
C THR A 156 -14.51 9.15 28.54
N GLY A 157 -15.36 8.36 29.19
CA GLY A 157 -16.34 7.50 28.52
C GLY A 157 -15.78 6.17 28.05
N HIS A 158 -16.43 5.56 27.06
CA HIS A 158 -16.14 4.19 26.60
C HIS A 158 -15.30 4.11 25.31
N PHE A 159 -15.01 5.26 24.68
CA PHE A 159 -14.25 5.33 23.45
C PHE A 159 -12.94 6.06 23.71
N GLY A 160 -11.83 5.41 23.33
CA GLY A 160 -10.49 5.92 23.58
C GLY A 160 -10.13 7.15 22.72
N PRO A 161 -9.04 7.85 23.09
CA PRO A 161 -8.60 9.07 22.41
C PRO A 161 -8.26 8.84 20.93
N GLU A 162 -7.65 7.70 20.57
CA GLU A 162 -7.29 7.41 19.18
C GLU A 162 -8.49 7.26 18.26
N LEU A 163 -9.54 6.56 18.71
CA LEU A 163 -10.79 6.47 17.96
C LEU A 163 -11.43 7.84 17.79
N ARG A 164 -11.35 8.68 18.81
CA ARG A 164 -11.88 10.05 18.74
C ARG A 164 -11.11 10.92 17.74
N ARG A 165 -9.77 10.85 17.76
CA ARG A 165 -8.91 11.51 16.76
C ARG A 165 -9.27 11.06 15.34
N PHE A 166 -9.42 9.75 15.13
CA PHE A 166 -9.83 9.20 13.84
C PHE A 166 -11.18 9.73 13.38
N VAL A 167 -12.19 9.77 14.26
CA VAL A 167 -13.53 10.30 13.95
C VAL A 167 -13.49 11.77 13.56
N LEU A 168 -12.74 12.60 14.31
CA LEU A 168 -12.59 14.03 14.01
C LEU A 168 -11.87 14.25 12.68
N LEU A 169 -10.79 13.50 12.43
CA LEU A 169 -10.05 13.53 11.17
C LEU A 169 -10.95 13.21 9.98
N GLN A 170 -11.67 12.09 10.04
CA GLN A 170 -12.55 11.64 8.97
C GLN A 170 -13.70 12.62 8.72
N TYR A 171 -14.28 13.19 9.77
CA TYR A 171 -15.41 14.10 9.62
C TYR A 171 -15.00 15.47 9.10
N HIS A 172 -13.96 16.09 9.68
CA HIS A 172 -13.58 17.46 9.36
C HIS A 172 -12.65 17.56 8.15
N GLN A 173 -11.65 16.68 8.04
CA GLN A 173 -10.69 16.70 6.91
C GLN A 173 -11.13 15.76 5.80
N GLY A 174 -11.59 14.56 6.15
CA GLY A 174 -12.05 13.55 5.18
C GLY A 174 -13.44 13.81 4.61
N GLN A 175 -14.18 14.79 5.15
CA GLN A 175 -15.57 15.13 4.77
C GLN A 175 -16.51 13.90 4.74
N VAL A 176 -16.21 12.88 5.55
CA VAL A 176 -17.00 11.65 5.60
C VAL A 176 -18.33 11.93 6.29
N THR A 177 -19.43 11.59 5.63
CA THR A 177 -20.77 11.82 6.18
C THR A 177 -21.02 10.98 7.43
N MET A 178 -21.91 11.45 8.31
CA MET A 178 -22.22 10.75 9.56
C MET A 178 -22.73 9.32 9.39
N PRO A 179 -23.69 9.05 8.47
CA PRO A 179 -24.10 7.67 8.21
C PRO A 179 -22.94 6.79 7.75
N GLN A 180 -22.09 7.32 6.87
CA GLN A 180 -20.94 6.58 6.34
C GLN A 180 -19.91 6.29 7.43
N LEU A 181 -19.64 7.25 8.33
CA LEU A 181 -18.70 7.06 9.42
C LEU A 181 -19.18 5.96 10.39
N VAL A 182 -20.47 5.93 10.72
CA VAL A 182 -21.05 4.86 11.55
C VAL A 182 -20.89 3.50 10.87
N THR A 183 -21.18 3.41 9.58
CA THR A 183 -21.02 2.18 8.79
C THR A 183 -19.56 1.72 8.76
N GLN A 184 -18.63 2.65 8.50
CA GLN A 184 -17.20 2.36 8.43
C GLN A 184 -16.66 1.85 9.78
N LEU A 185 -17.00 2.54 10.89
CA LEU A 185 -16.57 2.13 12.22
C LEU A 185 -17.09 0.74 12.59
N ARG A 186 -18.34 0.42 12.24
CA ARG A 186 -18.90 -0.91 12.46
C ARG A 186 -18.22 -1.98 11.61
N ALA A 187 -17.85 -1.65 10.37
CA ALA A 187 -17.07 -2.55 9.51
C ALA A 187 -15.69 -2.85 10.11
N PHE A 188 -15.10 -1.90 10.84
CA PHE A 188 -13.88 -2.13 11.63
C PHE A 188 -14.13 -2.86 12.96
N GLY A 189 -15.36 -3.31 13.24
CA GLY A 189 -15.70 -4.01 14.49
C GLY A 189 -15.91 -3.08 15.70
N ILE A 190 -16.06 -1.77 15.50
CA ILE A 190 -16.38 -0.83 16.58
C ILE A 190 -17.88 -0.79 16.81
N HIS A 191 -18.32 -1.20 17.99
CA HIS A 191 -19.72 -1.14 18.41
C HIS A 191 -20.12 0.29 18.78
N ILE A 192 -20.67 1.04 17.82
CA ILE A 192 -21.06 2.45 18.01
C ILE A 192 -22.40 2.79 17.35
N SER A 193 -23.11 3.74 17.96
CA SER A 193 -24.35 4.35 17.46
C SER A 193 -24.13 5.76 16.89
N LYS A 194 -25.06 6.22 16.05
CA LYS A 194 -25.05 7.59 15.49
C LYS A 194 -24.96 8.65 16.60
N ARG A 195 -25.73 8.51 17.68
CA ARG A 195 -25.71 9.46 18.82
C ARG A 195 -24.35 9.49 19.51
N GLN A 196 -23.67 8.35 19.63
CA GLN A 196 -22.32 8.30 20.20
C GLN A 196 -21.29 8.99 19.29
N VAL A 197 -21.38 8.83 17.96
CA VAL A 197 -20.53 9.57 17.02
C VAL A 197 -20.74 11.08 17.15
N VAL A 198 -22.00 11.54 17.22
CA VAL A 198 -22.31 12.96 17.46
C VAL A 198 -21.69 13.47 18.76
N ARG A 199 -21.75 12.67 19.84
CA ARG A 199 -21.08 13.00 21.11
C ARG A 199 -19.57 13.09 20.96
N LEU A 200 -18.93 12.19 20.20
CA LEU A 200 -17.48 12.24 19.97
C LEU A 200 -17.03 13.49 19.22
N LEU A 201 -17.86 13.97 18.28
CA LEU A 201 -17.60 15.21 17.54
C LEU A 201 -17.82 16.48 18.38
N ASN A 202 -18.77 16.44 19.32
CA ASN A 202 -19.18 17.64 20.06
C ASN A 202 -18.55 17.75 21.46
N ALA A 203 -18.23 16.64 22.12
CA ALA A 203 -17.80 16.65 23.52
C ALA A 203 -16.29 16.84 23.66
N GLY A 204 -15.85 17.91 24.33
CA GLY A 204 -14.47 18.06 24.83
C GLY A 204 -13.42 18.31 23.76
N ASN A 205 -13.69 19.16 22.77
CA ASN A 205 -12.76 19.48 21.68
C ASN A 205 -11.60 20.40 22.09
N GLY A 206 -11.61 20.97 23.30
CA GLY A 206 -10.57 21.91 23.77
C GLY A 206 -9.16 21.35 23.59
N ALA A 207 -8.85 20.20 24.20
CA ALA A 207 -7.51 19.61 24.14
C ALA A 207 -7.03 19.29 22.71
N PHE A 208 -7.92 18.86 21.81
CA PHE A 208 -7.56 18.57 20.41
C PHE A 208 -7.44 19.83 19.55
N VAL A 209 -8.26 20.85 19.81
CA VAL A 209 -8.16 22.15 19.16
C VAL A 209 -6.87 22.86 19.60
N ASP A 210 -6.51 22.73 20.87
CA ASP A 210 -5.26 23.26 21.42
C ASP A 210 -4.05 22.53 20.83
N GLU A 211 -4.11 21.21 20.70
CA GLU A 211 -3.10 20.41 20.00
C GLU A 211 -2.96 20.83 18.52
N ALA A 212 -4.07 20.95 17.79
CA ALA A 212 -4.06 21.39 16.39
C ALA A 212 -3.53 22.82 16.22
N ARG A 213 -3.86 23.73 17.15
CA ARG A 213 -3.31 25.09 17.20
C ARG A 213 -1.83 25.08 17.47
N ALA A 214 -1.35 24.27 18.41
CA ALA A 214 0.07 24.14 18.71
C ALA A 214 0.86 23.63 17.48
N VAL A 215 0.33 22.62 16.78
CA VAL A 215 0.91 22.11 15.53
C VAL A 215 0.91 23.19 14.44
N LEU A 216 -0.19 23.93 14.29
CA LEU A 216 -0.26 25.03 13.32
C LEU A 216 0.74 26.14 13.64
N LEU A 217 0.87 26.54 14.90
CA LEU A 217 1.83 27.56 15.34
C LEU A 217 3.26 27.10 15.07
N ALA A 218 3.62 25.86 15.45
CA ALA A 218 4.92 25.29 15.15
C ALA A 218 5.19 25.20 13.63
N GLY A 219 4.16 24.87 12.84
CA GLY A 219 4.23 24.86 11.38
C GLY A 219 4.43 26.25 10.77
N LEU A 220 3.76 27.27 11.31
CA LEU A 220 3.92 28.66 10.88
C LEU A 220 5.30 29.22 11.24
N GLU A 221 5.83 28.88 12.43
CA GLU A 221 7.18 29.28 12.84
C GLU A 221 8.25 28.69 11.93
N THR A 222 8.16 27.39 11.66
CA THR A 222 9.09 26.69 10.75
C THR A 222 8.98 27.18 9.30
N ALA A 223 7.76 27.48 8.82
CA ALA A 223 7.55 28.06 7.48
C ALA A 223 8.05 29.51 7.36
N LYS A 224 7.94 30.31 8.43
CA LYS A 224 8.45 31.70 8.46
C LYS A 224 9.97 31.71 8.35
N THR A 225 10.66 30.77 9.02
CA THR A 225 12.11 30.57 8.85
C THR A 225 12.48 30.04 7.45
N ALA A 226 11.66 29.19 6.83
CA ALA A 226 11.91 28.72 5.46
C ALA A 226 11.76 29.84 4.40
N ARG A 227 10.85 30.80 4.64
CA ARG A 227 10.69 31.98 3.77
C ARG A 227 11.83 33.00 3.93
N ALA A 228 12.38 33.16 5.13
CA ALA A 228 13.54 34.02 5.38
C ALA A 228 14.83 33.48 4.72
N ALA A 229 14.96 32.17 4.51
CA ALA A 229 16.12 31.57 3.87
C ALA A 229 16.14 31.67 2.32
N THR A 230 15.07 32.15 1.68
CA THR A 230 14.99 32.29 0.21
C THR A 230 15.14 33.74 -0.28
N GLY A 231 15.30 34.70 0.64
CA GLY A 231 15.19 36.14 0.35
C GLY A 231 16.41 36.98 0.70
N THR A 232 17.62 36.46 0.55
CA THR A 232 18.85 37.28 0.60
C THR A 232 19.82 36.74 -0.44
N LEU A 233 19.68 37.27 -1.67
CA LEU A 233 20.75 37.35 -2.67
C LEU A 233 21.27 38.78 -2.66
#